data_AF-A0A6N9VF30-F1
#
_entry.id   AF-A0A6N9VF30-F1
#
_cell.length_a   1.000
_cell.length_b   1.000
_cell.length_c   1.000
_cell.angle_alpha   90.00
_cell.angle_beta   90.00
_cell.angle_gamma   90.00
#
_symmetry.space_group_name_H-M   'P 1'
#
loop_
_entity.id
_entity.type
_entity.pdbx_description
1 polymer ?
#
loop_
_entity_poly.entity_id
_entity_poly.type
_entity_poly.pdbx_seq_one_letter_code
_entity_poly.pdbx_strand_id
1 'polypeptide(L)' 'DDVRRAFTARLLDPLRDYDRRHRAELVPTLEAFLDSDGSWTRCAARLHLHVNTLRYRVGRIEQLTGRD' A
#
# COMPACT_ATOMS: atom_id res chain seq x y z
N ASP A 1 -11.12 10.06 -18.35
CA ASP A 1 -10.07 9.03 -18.19
C ASP A 1 -8.67 9.53 -17.82
N ASP A 2 -8.19 10.66 -18.34
CA ASP A 2 -6.77 11.02 -18.17
C ASP A 2 -6.38 11.43 -16.74
N VAL A 3 -7.30 12.03 -15.97
CA VAL A 3 -7.09 12.32 -14.55
C VAL A 3 -6.92 11.03 -13.74
N ARG A 4 -7.73 10.00 -14.02
CA ARG A 4 -7.62 8.69 -13.36
C ARG A 4 -6.29 8.03 -13.72
N ARG A 5 -5.90 8.03 -14.99
CA ARG A 5 -4.60 7.49 -15.43
C ARG A 5 -3.42 8.21 -14.79
N ALA A 6 -3.42 9.54 -14.78
CA ALA A 6 -2.36 10.34 -14.17
C ALA A 6 -2.27 10.10 -12.64
N PHE A 7 -3.42 9.95 -11.97
CA PHE A 7 -3.47 9.61 -10.55
C PHE A 7 -2.92 8.20 -10.29
N THR A 8 -3.36 7.21 -11.07
CA THR A 8 -2.86 5.83 -10.99
C THR A 8 -1.35 5.77 -11.21
N ALA A 9 -0.82 6.46 -12.22
CA ALA A 9 0.62 6.45 -12.49
C ALA A 9 1.42 7.05 -11.30
N ARG A 10 0.98 8.20 -10.78
CA ARG A 10 1.68 8.87 -9.67
C ARG A 10 1.60 8.12 -8.34
N LEU A 11 0.59 7.29 -8.14
CA LEU A 11 0.37 6.59 -6.87
C LEU A 11 0.80 5.11 -6.92
N LEU A 12 0.45 4.38 -7.98
CA LEU A 12 0.73 2.95 -8.08
C LEU A 12 2.08 2.62 -8.70
N ASP A 13 2.62 3.44 -9.61
CA ASP A 13 3.90 3.11 -10.25
C ASP A 13 5.05 3.08 -9.24
N PRO A 14 5.20 4.03 -8.28
CA PRO A 14 6.22 3.94 -7.23
C PRO A 14 6.10 2.67 -6.38
N LEU A 15 4.87 2.23 -6.09
CA LEU A 15 4.62 1.03 -5.29
C LEU A 15 4.96 -0.24 -6.06
N ARG A 16 4.55 -0.32 -7.33
CA ARG A 16 4.89 -1.43 -8.23
C ARG A 16 6.39 -1.55 -8.43
N ASP A 17 7.07 -0.42 -8.61
CA ASP A 17 8.52 -0.36 -8.71
C ASP A 17 9.22 -0.91 -7.47
N TYR A 18 8.73 -0.54 -6.29
CA TYR A 18 9.23 -1.04 -5.03
C TYR A 18 8.95 -2.55 -4.87
N ASP A 19 7.74 -2.99 -5.19
CA ASP A 19 7.36 -4.41 -5.12
C ASP A 19 8.20 -5.29 -6.05
N ARG A 20 8.50 -4.82 -7.27
CA ARG A 20 9.39 -5.57 -8.18
C ARG A 20 10.80 -5.74 -7.62
N ARG A 21 11.32 -4.74 -6.89
CA ARG A 21 12.68 -4.77 -6.31
C ARG A 21 12.75 -5.54 -4.99
N HIS A 22 11.70 -5.46 -4.17
CA HIS A 22 11.75 -5.89 -2.77
C HIS A 22 10.76 -7.01 -2.41
N ARG A 23 9.82 -7.36 -3.31
CA ARG A 23 8.72 -8.31 -3.05
C ARG A 23 7.95 -7.97 -1.77
N ALA A 24 7.71 -6.67 -1.56
CA ALA A 24 7.15 -6.16 -0.32
C ALA A 24 5.61 -6.18 -0.26
N GLU A 25 4.95 -6.48 -1.38
CA GLU A 25 3.49 -6.55 -1.54
C GLU A 25 2.76 -5.28 -1.07
N LEU A 26 3.32 -4.11 -1.40
CA LEU A 26 2.76 -2.81 -1.05
C LEU A 26 1.41 -2.57 -1.74
N VAL A 27 1.24 -2.96 -3.01
CA VAL A 27 -0.03 -2.76 -3.71
C VAL A 27 -1.18 -3.57 -3.07
N PRO A 28 -1.05 -4.90 -2.84
CA PRO A 28 -2.07 -5.66 -2.12
C PRO A 28 -2.29 -5.17 -0.69
N THR A 29 -1.23 -4.68 -0.03
CA THR A 29 -1.35 -4.13 1.32
C THR A 29 -2.19 -2.86 1.36
N LEU A 30 -1.99 -1.95 0.39
CA LEU A 30 -2.79 -0.74 0.27
C LEU A 30 -4.26 -1.06 0.00
N GLU A 31 -4.54 -2.00 -0.90
CA GLU A 31 -5.90 -2.45 -1.21
C GLU A 31 -6.60 -3.00 0.04
N ALA A 32 -5.95 -3.93 0.75
CA ALA A 32 -6.53 -4.50 1.98
C ALA A 32 -6.67 -3.48 3.12
N PHE A 33 -5.79 -2.48 3.19
CA PHE A 33 -5.88 -1.41 4.18
C PHE A 33 -7.07 -0.49 3.92
N LEU A 34 -7.30 -0.12 2.66
CA LEU A 34 -8.46 0.67 2.24
C LEU A 34 -9.77 -0.12 2.42
N ASP A 35 -9.80 -1.41 2.04
CA ASP A 35 -10.91 -2.33 2.28
C ASP A 35 -11.26 -2.49 3.77
N SER A 36 -10.29 -2.22 4.66
CA SER A 36 -10.45 -2.34 6.11
C SER A 36 -10.84 -1.02 6.79
N ASP A 37 -11.17 0.02 6.02
CA ASP A 37 -11.39 1.40 6.47
C ASP A 37 -10.20 1.96 7.28
N GLY A 38 -8.97 1.62 6.89
CA GLY A 38 -7.76 2.02 7.60
C GLY A 38 -7.51 1.31 8.94
N SER A 39 -8.29 0.28 9.27
CA SER A 39 -8.09 -0.49 10.50
C SER A 39 -6.86 -1.40 10.42
N TRP A 40 -5.82 -1.07 11.19
CA TRP A 40 -4.62 -1.88 11.34
C TRP A 40 -4.92 -3.33 11.74
N THR A 41 -5.80 -3.53 12.72
CA THR A 41 -6.10 -4.87 13.25
C THR A 41 -6.84 -5.73 12.22
N ARG A 42 -7.86 -5.16 11.54
CA ARG A 42 -8.60 -5.90 10.51
C ARG A 42 -7.74 -6.20 9.29
N CYS A 43 -6.96 -5.23 8.83
CA CYS A 43 -6.06 -5.42 7.69
C CYS A 43 -4.98 -6.46 8.00
N ALA A 44 -4.35 -6.39 9.19
CA ALA A 44 -3.35 -7.37 9.62
C ALA A 44 -3.93 -8.78 9.69
N ALA A 45 -5.14 -8.94 10.22
CA ALA A 45 -5.84 -10.23 10.26
C ALA A 45 -6.17 -10.75 8.85
N ARG A 46 -6.67 -9.88 7.95
CA ARG A 46 -7.01 -10.23 6.55
C ARG A 46 -5.79 -10.65 5.74
N LEU A 47 -4.65 -9.99 5.95
CA LEU A 47 -3.40 -10.30 5.26
C LEU A 47 -2.58 -11.40 5.96
N HIS A 48 -3.03 -11.90 7.11
CA HIS A 48 -2.28 -12.82 7.97
C HIS A 48 -0.87 -12.29 8.32
N LEU A 49 -0.75 -10.98 8.51
CA LEU A 49 0.50 -10.30 8.85
C LEU A 49 0.54 -9.90 10.32
N HIS A 50 1.74 -9.83 10.86
CA HIS A 50 1.95 -9.13 12.12
C HIS A 50 1.74 -7.61 11.92
N VAL A 51 1.14 -6.93 12.90
CA VAL A 51 0.82 -5.50 12.81
C VAL A 51 2.05 -4.62 12.55
N ASN A 52 3.23 -5.01 13.04
CA ASN A 52 4.47 -4.28 12.76
C ASN A 52 4.87 -4.35 11.28
N THR A 53 4.69 -5.50 10.63
CA THR A 53 4.95 -5.65 9.19
C THR A 53 3.98 -4.80 8.39
N LEU A 54 2.71 -4.79 8.78
CA LEU A 54 1.70 -3.93 8.15
C LEU A 54 2.05 -2.44 8.28
N ARG A 55 2.42 -1.98 9.50
CA ARG A 55 2.86 -0.60 9.75
C ARG A 55 4.07 -0.23 8.91
N TYR A 56 5.05 -1.12 8.78
CA TYR A 56 6.19 -0.90 7.91
C TYR A 56 5.76 -0.72 6.45
N ARG A 57 4.90 -1.60 5.93
CA ARG A 57 4.43 -1.54 4.54
C ARG A 57 3.63 -0.26 4.28
N VAL A 58 2.72 0.12 5.17
CA VAL A 58 1.93 1.36 5.04
C VAL A 58 2.81 2.61 5.16
N GLY A 59 3.72 2.67 6.14
CA GLY A 59 4.69 3.78 6.21
C GLY A 59 5.61 3.86 4.99
N ARG A 60 5.89 2.72 4.34
CA ARG A 60 6.62 2.69 3.07
C ARG A 60 5.80 3.25 1.92
N ILE A 61 4.51 2.92 1.87
CA ILE A 61 3.54 3.48 0.90
C ILE A 61 3.45 4.99 1.05
N GLU A 62 3.31 5.49 2.28
CA GLU A 62 3.25 6.93 2.58
C GLU A 62 4.49 7.65 2.05
N GLN A 63 5.68 7.14 2.36
CA GLN A 63 6.94 7.72 1.90
C GLN A 63 7.15 7.66 0.39
N LEU A 64 6.66 6.61 -0.30
CA LEU A 64 6.78 6.47 -1.76
C LEU A 64 5.76 7.33 -2.52
N THR A 65 4.61 7.59 -1.91
CA THR A 65 3.53 8.36 -2.54
C THR A 65 3.47 9.82 -2.08
N GLY A 66 4.19 10.18 -1.01
CA GLY A 66 4.18 11.51 -0.41
C GLY A 66 2.85 11.87 0.24
N ARG A 67 2.12 10.88 0.75
CA ARG A 67 0.75 11.02 1.30
C ARG A 67 0.65 10.30 2.63
N ASP A 68 -0.09 10.86 3.56
CA ASP A 68 -0.47 10.30 4.86
C ASP A 68 -2.00 10.15 4.88
#